data_AF-A0A929QSR5-F1
#
_entry.id   AF-A0A929QSR5-F1
#
_cell.length_a   1.000
_cell.length_b   1.000
_cell.length_c   1.000
_cell.angle_alpha   90.00
_cell.angle_beta   90.00
_cell.angle_gamma   90.00
#
_symmetry.space_group_name_H-M   'P 1'
#
loop_
_entity.id
_entity.type
_entity.pdbx_description
1 polymer ?
#
loop_
_entity_poly.entity_id
_entity_poly.type
_entity_poly.pdbx_seq_one_letter_code
_entity_poly.pdbx_strand_id
1 'polypeptide(L)' 'EQVMALGDAANDAEMLDFAGCAVAMGNASEDLKAKADFVTLTNEEDGVSHAIETLILQKKQNHIE' A
#
# COMPACT_ATOMS: atom_id res chain seq x y z
N GLU A 1 -5.54 -8.81 -12.47
CA GLU A 1 -5.27 -9.87 -11.49
C GLU A 1 -5.88 -9.52 -10.14
N GLN A 2 -6.20 -10.49 -9.27
CA GLN A 2 -6.64 -10.24 -7.89
C GLN A 2 -5.42 -10.24 -6.95
N VAL A 3 -4.47 -9.34 -7.22
CA VAL A 3 -3.18 -9.25 -6.54
C VAL A 3 -2.98 -7.80 -6.10
N MET A 4 -2.61 -7.63 -4.83
CA MET A 4 -2.14 -6.36 -4.28
C MET A 4 -0.62 -6.44 -4.10
N ALA A 5 0.12 -5.45 -4.59
CA ALA A 5 1.55 -5.32 -4.37
C ALA A 5 1.84 -4.02 -3.60
N LEU A 6 2.72 -4.10 -2.61
CA LEU A 6 3.18 -2.96 -1.83
C LEU A 6 4.69 -2.81 -2.06
N GLY A 7 5.16 -1.60 -2.33
CA GLY A 7 6.57 -1.34 -2.60
C GLY A 7 7.00 0.06 -2.19
N ASP A 8 8.30 0.24 -2.00
CA ASP A 8 8.91 1.51 -1.62
C ASP A 8 10.19 1.85 -2.40
N ALA A 9 10.76 0.85 -3.08
CA ALA A 9 12.01 0.97 -3.81
C ALA A 9 11.84 0.72 -5.31
N ALA A 10 12.86 1.12 -6.09
CA ALA A 10 12.81 1.03 -7.55
C ALA A 10 12.64 -0.41 -8.07
N ASN A 11 13.13 -1.42 -7.33
CA ASN A 11 12.96 -2.83 -7.69
C ASN A 11 11.51 -3.32 -7.56
N ASP A 12 10.62 -2.55 -6.93
CA ASP A 12 9.22 -2.92 -6.76
C ASP A 12 8.34 -2.44 -7.94
N ALA A 13 8.87 -1.58 -8.82
CA ALA A 13 8.10 -0.93 -9.89
C ALA A 13 7.41 -1.94 -10.82
N GLU A 14 8.10 -3.02 -11.21
CA GLU A 14 7.51 -4.06 -12.05
C GLU A 14 6.40 -4.85 -11.33
N MET A 15 6.51 -5.00 -10.00
CA MET A 15 5.47 -5.63 -9.19
C MET A 15 4.23 -4.75 -9.09
N LEU A 16 4.41 -3.44 -8.94
CA LEU A 16 3.32 -2.46 -8.92
C LEU A 16 2.60 -2.39 -10.28
N ASP A 17 3.35 -2.35 -11.38
CA ASP A 17 2.77 -2.32 -12.73
C ASP A 17 1.98 -3.61 -13.07
N PHE A 18 2.33 -4.75 -12.47
CA PHE A 18 1.64 -6.03 -12.66
C PHE A 18 0.38 -6.18 -11.80
N ALA A 19 0.38 -5.63 -10.58
CA ALA A 19 -0.69 -5.85 -9.62
C ALA A 19 -2.02 -5.22 -10.07
N GLY A 20 -3.13 -5.83 -9.65
CA GLY A 20 -4.45 -5.23 -9.84
C GLY A 20 -4.76 -4.12 -8.83
N CYS A 21 -3.94 -4.02 -7.77
CA CYS A 21 -3.95 -2.93 -6.79
C CYS A 21 -2.50 -2.64 -6.40
N ALA A 22 -1.97 -1.52 -6.88
CA ALA A 22 -0.61 -1.07 -6.60
C ALA A 22 -0.60 -0.12 -5.40
N VAL A 23 0.26 -0.38 -4.42
CA VAL A 23 0.42 0.46 -3.23
C VAL A 23 1.87 0.90 -3.08
N ALA A 24 2.10 2.21 -3.00
CA ALA A 24 3.42 2.75 -2.68
C ALA A 24 3.50 3.16 -1.21
N MET A 25 4.62 2.93 -0.55
CA MET A 25 4.87 3.42 0.81
C MET A 25 5.12 4.93 0.82
N GLY A 26 4.87 5.57 1.97
CA GLY A 26 5.06 7.03 2.11
C GLY A 26 6.51 7.48 1.90
N ASN A 27 7.48 6.62 2.20
CA ASN A 27 8.92 6.85 2.00
C ASN A 27 9.39 6.51 0.57
N ALA A 28 8.50 6.08 -0.32
CA ALA A 28 8.85 5.77 -1.70
C ALA A 28 9.21 7.02 -2.51
N SER A 29 9.91 6.81 -3.64
CA SER A 29 10.16 7.89 -4.61
C SER A 29 8.86 8.37 -5.25
N GLU A 30 8.84 9.62 -5.70
CA GLU A 30 7.67 10.20 -6.39
C GLU A 30 7.30 9.42 -7.66
N ASP A 31 8.30 8.91 -8.39
CA ASP A 31 8.09 8.06 -9.56
C ASP A 31 7.35 6.75 -9.23
N LEU A 32 7.66 6.15 -8.08
CA LEU A 32 6.99 4.92 -7.63
C LEU A 32 5.58 5.22 -7.12
N LYS A 33 5.39 6.33 -6.38
CA LYS A 33 4.07 6.79 -5.93
C LYS A 33 3.14 7.11 -7.10
N ALA A 34 3.66 7.68 -8.18
CA ALA A 34 2.88 7.97 -9.38
C ALA A 34 2.32 6.73 -10.09
N LYS A 35 2.87 5.54 -9.82
CA LYS A 35 2.40 4.25 -10.33
C LYS A 35 1.37 3.57 -9.42
N ALA A 36 1.18 4.06 -8.20
CA ALA A 36 0.34 3.41 -7.21
C ALA A 36 -1.11 3.92 -7.27
N ASP A 37 -2.06 3.01 -7.03
CA ASP A 37 -3.47 3.33 -6.81
C ASP A 37 -3.69 3.94 -5.42
N PHE A 38 -2.82 3.61 -4.47
CA PHE A 38 -2.87 4.10 -3.10
C PHE A 38 -1.46 4.34 -2.56
N VAL A 39 -1.26 5.45 -1.84
CA VAL A 39 -0.03 5.72 -1.10
C VAL A 39 -0.32 5.52 0.38
N THR A 40 0.37 4.58 1.01
CA THR A 40 0.23 4.30 2.45
C THR A 40 1.27 5.08 3.27
N LEU A 41 1.33 4.85 4.59
CA LEU A 41 2.32 5.45 5.48
C LEU A 41 3.74 4.98 5.13
N THR A 42 4.75 5.56 5.79
CA THR A 42 6.14 5.10 5.63
C THR A 42 6.33 3.69 6.20
N ASN A 43 7.44 3.06 5.85
CA ASN A 43 7.85 1.79 6.46
C ASN A 43 8.08 1.89 7.98
N GLU A 44 8.53 3.04 8.49
CA GLU A 44 8.69 3.30 9.92
C GLU A 44 7.36 3.54 10.66
N GLU A 45 6.28 3.80 9.92
CA GLU A 45 4.94 4.08 10.45
C GLU A 45 3.94 2.95 10.14
N ASP A 46 4.43 1.71 10.03
CA ASP A 46 3.61 0.52 9.78
C ASP A 46 2.77 0.59 8.49
N GLY A 47 3.27 1.23 7.43
CA GLY A 47 2.52 1.46 6.20
C GLY A 47 1.94 0.21 5.53
N VAL A 48 2.61 -0.95 5.64
CA VAL A 48 2.07 -2.24 5.16
C VAL A 48 0.80 -2.62 5.93
N SER A 49 0.85 -2.55 7.26
CA SER A 49 -0.31 -2.84 8.12
C SER A 49 -1.46 -1.89 7.83
N HIS A 50 -1.17 -0.58 7.76
CA HIS A 50 -2.15 0.44 7.43
C HIS A 50 -2.84 0.19 6.07
N ALA A 51 -2.09 -0.20 5.03
CA ALA A 51 -2.66 -0.50 3.72
C ALA A 51 -3.60 -1.72 3.78
N ILE A 52 -3.20 -2.79 4.47
CA ILE A 52 -4.04 -3.99 4.63
C ILE A 52 -5.31 -3.67 5.42
N GLU A 53 -5.20 -2.93 6.52
CA GLU A 53 -6.35 -2.52 7.33
C GLU A 53 -7.29 -1.57 6.56
N THR A 54 -6.75 -0.68 5.75
CA THR A 54 -7.56 0.29 5.00
C THR A 54 -8.28 -0.35 3.81
N LEU A 55 -7.56 -1.18 3.04
CA LEU A 55 -8.03 -1.66 1.74
C LEU A 55 -8.68 -3.04 1.80
N ILE A 56 -8.28 -3.89 2.75
CA ILE A 56 -8.68 -5.31 2.79
C ILE A 56 -9.52 -5.61 4.03
N LEU A 57 -8.96 -5.33 5.20
CA LEU A 57 -9.58 -5.65 6.49
C LEU A 57 -10.41 -4.46 6.95
N GLN A 58 -11.63 -4.32 6.46
CA GLN A 58 -12.60 -3.36 7.00
C GLN A 58 -12.81 -3.63 8.51
N LYS A 59 -11.96 -3.06 9.37
CA LYS A 59 -12.09 -3.19 10.82
C LYS A 59 -13.45 -2.62 11.18
N LYS A 60 -14.41 -3.50 11.51
CA LYS A 60 -15.58 -3.10 12.26
C LYS A 60 -15.05 -2.44 13.52
N GLN A 61 -15.17 -1.12 13.58
CA GLN A 61 -14.94 -0.34 14.77
C GLN A 61 -16.07 -0.71 15.74
N ASN A 62 -15.95 -1.87 16.38
CA ASN A 62 -16.80 -2.21 17.52
C ASN A 62 -16.29 -1.36 18.69
N HIS A 63 -16.74 -0.11 18.74
CA HIS A 63 -16.84 0.63 20.00
C HIS A 63 -17.72 -0.22 20.92
N ILE A 64 -17.13 -0.78 21.97
CA ILE A 64 -17.86 -1.13 23.17
C ILE A 64 -17.79 0.13 24.02
N GLU A 65 -18.92 0.82 24.13
CA GLU A 65 -19.16 1.85 25.16
C GLU A 65 -19.10 1.23 26.56
#